data_AF-A0A377Z6P3-F1
#
_entry.id   AF-A0A377Z6P3-F1
#
_cell.length_a   1.000
_cell.length_b   1.000
_cell.length_c   1.000
_cell.angle_alpha   90.00
_cell.angle_beta   90.00
_cell.angle_gamma   90.00
#
_symmetry.space_group_name_H-M   'P 1'
#
loop_
_entity.id
_entity.type
_entity.pdbx_description
1 polymer ?
#
loop_
_entity_poly.entity_id
_entity_poly.type
_entity_poly.pdbx_seq_one_letter_code
_entity_poly.pdbx_strand_id
1 'polypeptide(L)' 'MVPYIVAQVAGAFGGAVLAWILYSTLFTQFETVHHMVRGSLESLQLASIFSTYPAPELSIWHAALVEVVITSMLMG' A
#
# COMPACT_ATOMS: atom_id res chain seq x y z
N MET A 1 9.54 -22.89 3.59
CA MET A 1 8.96 -21.92 2.64
C MET A 1 7.62 -21.40 3.12
N VAL A 2 6.54 -22.21 3.11
CA VAL A 2 5.19 -21.75 3.49
C VAL A 2 5.12 -21.10 4.87
N PRO A 3 5.73 -21.67 5.94
CA PRO A 3 5.71 -21.02 7.27
C PRO A 3 6.35 -19.63 7.29
N TYR A 4 7.40 -19.45 6.47
CA TYR A 4 8.13 -18.18 6.37
C TYR A 4 7.30 -17.13 5.65
N ILE A 5 6.65 -17.48 4.53
CA ILE A 5 5.74 -16.59 3.80
C ILE A 5 4.58 -16.14 4.70
N VAL A 6 3.96 -17.08 5.43
CA VAL A 6 2.87 -16.76 6.34
C VAL A 6 3.33 -15.81 7.44
N ALA A 7 4.50 -16.05 8.03
CA ALA A 7 5.07 -15.16 9.05
C ALA A 7 5.36 -13.75 8.51
N GLN A 8 5.90 -13.64 7.28
CA GLN A 8 6.17 -12.35 6.64
C GLN A 8 4.88 -11.57 6.36
N VAL A 9 3.88 -12.22 5.76
CA VAL A 9 2.58 -11.59 5.47
C VAL A 9 1.89 -11.17 6.75
N ALA A 10 1.89 -12.02 7.79
CA ALA A 10 1.33 -11.67 9.09
C ALA A 10 2.06 -10.50 9.76
N GLY A 11 3.39 -10.46 9.67
CA GLY A 11 4.21 -9.35 10.17
C GLY A 11 3.92 -8.04 9.46
N ALA A 12 3.86 -8.05 8.12
CA ALA A 12 3.52 -6.87 7.32
C ALA A 12 2.11 -6.35 7.64
N PHE A 13 1.13 -7.26 7.75
CA PHE A 13 -0.23 -6.91 8.16
C PHE A 13 -0.27 -6.30 9.56
N GLY A 14 0.40 -6.94 10.54
CA GLY A 14 0.47 -6.44 11.92
C GLY A 14 1.11 -5.06 12.02
N GLY A 15 2.20 -4.83 11.26
CA GLY A 15 2.86 -3.53 11.16
C GLY A 15 1.94 -2.45 10.58
N ALA A 16 1.22 -2.76 9.50
CA ALA A 16 0.26 -1.84 8.89
C ALA A 16 -0.90 -1.49 9.84
N VAL A 17 -1.47 -2.49 10.54
CA VAL A 17 -2.53 -2.27 11.53
C VAL A 17 -2.03 -1.39 12.68
N LEU A 18 -0.82 -1.66 13.20
CA LEU A 18 -0.25 -0.86 14.27
C LEU A 18 -0.05 0.60 13.84
N ALA A 19 0.53 0.83 12.66
CA ALA A 19 0.70 2.17 12.11
C ALA A 19 -0.67 2.87 11.94
N TRP A 20 -1.68 2.17 11.42
CA TRP A 20 -3.02 2.74 11.30
C TRP A 20 -3.62 3.12 12.67
N ILE A 21 -3.46 2.28 13.71
CA ILE A 21 -3.95 2.59 15.06
C ILE A 21 -3.28 3.86 15.61
N LEU A 22 -1.95 3.94 15.52
CA LEU A 22 -1.18 5.06 16.05
C LEU A 22 -1.51 6.40 15.38
N TYR A 23 -1.85 6.37 14.08
CA TYR A 23 -2.16 7.55 13.28
C TYR A 23 -3.65 7.70 12.96
N SER A 24 -4.53 6.88 13.55
CA SER A 24 -5.96 6.79 13.20
C SER A 24 -6.69 8.13 13.23
N THR A 25 -6.44 8.95 14.26
CA THR A 25 -7.03 10.29 14.38
C THR A 25 -6.55 11.25 13.28
N LEU A 26 -5.29 11.16 12.84
CA LEU A 26 -4.81 12.01 11.75
C LEU A 26 -5.44 11.62 10.41
N PHE A 27 -5.66 10.31 10.18
CA PHE A 27 -6.34 9.84 8.98
C PHE A 27 -7.76 10.39 8.89
N THR A 28 -8.56 10.30 9.96
CA THR A 28 -9.95 10.78 9.94
C THR A 28 -10.05 12.30 9.83
N GLN A 29 -9.13 13.03 10.45
CA GLN A 29 -9.03 14.49 10.29
C GLN A 29 -8.69 14.87 8.86
N PHE A 30 -7.71 14.21 8.25
CA PHE A 30 -7.31 14.47 6.86
C PHE A 30 -8.46 14.15 5.89
N GLU A 31 -9.14 13.02 6.07
CA GLU A 31 -10.34 12.67 5.29
C GLU A 31 -11.43 13.75 5.39
N THR A 32 -11.65 14.30 6.59
CA THR A 32 -12.65 15.35 6.81
C THR A 32 -12.25 16.69 6.16
N VAL A 33 -11.00 17.12 6.34
CA VAL A 33 -10.50 18.41 5.82
C VAL A 33 -10.45 18.42 4.30
N HIS A 34 -10.13 17.28 3.68
CA HIS A 34 -10.06 17.14 2.23
C HIS A 34 -11.37 16.64 1.61
N HIS A 35 -12.47 16.57 2.38
CA HIS A 35 -13.76 16.06 1.92
C HIS A 35 -13.69 14.68 1.24
N MET A 36 -12.74 13.85 1.65
CA MET A 36 -12.52 12.54 1.05
C MET A 36 -13.45 11.51 1.69
N VAL A 37 -14.14 10.76 0.84
CA VAL A 37 -14.91 9.60 1.24
C VAL A 37 -14.02 8.36 1.15
N ARG A 38 -13.79 7.66 2.27
CA ARG A 38 -13.00 6.43 2.29
C ARG A 38 -13.57 5.39 1.33
N GLY A 39 -12.73 4.87 0.43
CA GLY A 39 -13.12 4.00 -0.67
C GLY A 39 -13.37 4.72 -2.00
N SER A 40 -13.34 6.05 -2.03
CA SER A 40 -13.32 6.83 -3.28
C SER A 40 -11.96 6.73 -3.98
N LEU A 41 -11.94 7.14 -5.25
CA LEU A 41 -10.70 7.24 -6.03
C LEU A 41 -9.67 8.19 -5.40
N GLU A 42 -10.13 9.28 -4.78
CA GLU A 42 -9.28 10.24 -4.08
C GLU A 42 -8.64 9.63 -2.83
N SER A 43 -9.36 8.74 -2.13
CA SER A 43 -8.83 8.04 -0.95
C SER A 43 -7.70 7.05 -1.27
N LEU A 44 -7.44 6.76 -2.56
CA LEU A 44 -6.31 5.94 -3.00
C LEU A 44 -4.97 6.52 -2.52
N GLN A 45 -4.86 7.84 -2.44
CA GLN A 45 -3.66 8.50 -1.91
C GLN A 45 -3.42 8.18 -0.42
N LEU A 46 -4.47 7.98 0.36
CA LEU A 46 -4.32 7.51 1.74
C LEU A 46 -4.01 6.02 1.79
N ALA A 47 -4.62 5.24 0.90
CA ALA A 47 -4.36 3.81 0.80
C ALA A 47 -2.90 3.50 0.39
N SER A 48 -2.26 4.39 -0.39
CA SER A 48 -0.88 4.23 -0.85
C SER A 48 0.18 4.33 0.26
N ILE A 49 -0.22 4.71 1.48
CA ILE A 49 0.66 4.66 2.66
C ILE A 49 0.97 3.20 3.06
N PHE A 50 0.04 2.27 2.81
CA PHE A 50 0.17 0.87 3.24
C PHE A 50 0.65 -0.08 2.14
N SER A 51 0.50 0.30 0.87
CA SER A 51 0.81 -0.56 -0.28
C SER A 51 1.06 0.30 -1.53
N THR A 52 1.67 -0.28 -2.56
CA THR A 52 1.97 0.43 -3.80
C THR A 52 0.79 0.37 -4.78
N TYR A 53 0.56 1.47 -5.48
CA TYR A 53 -0.42 1.57 -6.56
C TYR A 53 0.27 2.07 -7.83
N PRO A 54 -0.11 1.57 -9.02
CA PRO A 54 0.48 2.02 -10.26
C PRO A 54 0.10 3.49 -10.55
N ALA A 55 1.00 4.20 -11.24
CA ALA A 55 0.69 5.53 -11.75
C ALA A 55 -0.49 5.47 -12.75
N PRO A 56 -1.41 6.45 -12.76
CA PRO A 56 -2.60 6.45 -13.63
C PRO A 56 -2.29 6.29 -15.13
N GLU A 57 -1.11 6.74 -15.56
CA GLU A 57 -0.66 6.69 -16.95
C GLU A 57 -0.13 5.31 -17.35
N LEU A 58 0.12 4.42 -16.40
CA LEU A 58 0.66 3.09 -16.64
C LEU A 58 -0.45 2.05 -16.74
N SER A 59 -0.44 1.28 -17.82
CA SER A 59 -1.24 0.05 -17.88
C SER A 59 -0.73 -0.98 -16.86
N ILE A 60 -1.61 -1.88 -16.43
CA ILE A 60 -1.29 -2.96 -15.48
C ILE A 60 -0.10 -3.81 -15.95
N TRP A 61 -0.01 -4.12 -17.24
CA TRP A 61 1.09 -4.92 -17.79
C TRP A 61 2.45 -4.21 -17.70
N HIS A 62 2.47 -2.90 -17.94
CA HIS A 62 3.68 -2.10 -17.78
C HIS A 62 4.11 -2.04 -16.31
N ALA A 63 3.17 -1.84 -15.39
CA ALA A 63 3.46 -1.85 -13.96
C ALA A 63 4.00 -3.21 -13.48
N ALA A 64 3.42 -4.32 -13.95
CA ALA A 64 3.91 -5.66 -13.64
C ALA A 64 5.34 -5.90 -14.14
N LEU A 65 5.65 -5.43 -15.35
CA LEU A 65 7.01 -5.52 -15.90
C LEU A 65 8.02 -4.72 -15.07
N VAL A 66 7.66 -3.52 -14.63
CA VAL A 66 8.51 -2.69 -13.76
C VAL A 66 8.85 -3.45 -12.47
N GLU A 67 7.85 -4.01 -11.78
CA GLU A 67 8.04 -4.80 -10.56
C GLU A 67 8.94 -6.04 -10.76
N VAL A 68 8.78 -6.75 -11.89
CA VAL A 68 9.64 -7.89 -12.24
C VAL A 68 11.10 -7.46 -12.42
N VAL A 69 11.33 -6.37 -13.17
CA VAL A 69 12.68 -5.87 -13.45
C VAL A 69 13.38 -5.43 -12.16
N ILE A 70 12.76 -4.56 -11.35
CA ILE A 70 13.39 -4.05 -10.13
C ILE A 70 13.60 -5.15 -9.08
N THR A 71 12.68 -6.13 -8.99
CA THR A 71 12.84 -7.27 -8.07
C THR A 71 13.95 -8.20 -8.54
N SER A 72 14.11 -8.41 -9.85
CA SER A 72 15.22 -9.20 -10.37
C SER A 72 16.58 -8.58 -10.07
N MET A 73 16.68 -7.24 -10.10
CA MET A 73 17.88 -6.50 -9.72
C MET A 73 18.15 -6.54 -8.21
N LEU A 74 17.11 -6.57 -7.36
CA LEU A 74 17.23 -6.72 -5.91
C LEU A 74 17.80 -8.10 -5.51
N MET A 75 17.48 -9.14 -6.29
CA MET A 75 17.89 -10.52 -6.03
C MET A 75 19.21 -10.93 -6.70
N GLY A 76 19.61 -10.21 -7.76
CA GLY A 76 20.78 -10.50 -8.59
C GLY A 76 22.10 -9.98 -8.05
#